data_AF-A0A2V8I146-F1
#
_entry.id   AF-A0A2V8I146-F1
#
_cell.length_a   1.000
_cell.length_b   1.000
_cell.length_c   1.000
_cell.angle_alpha   90.00
_cell.angle_beta   90.00
_cell.angle_gamma   90.00
#
_symmetry.space_group_name_H-M   'P 1'
#
loop_
_entity.id
_entity.type
_entity.pdbx_description
1 polymer ?
#
loop_
_entity_poly.entity_id
_entity_poly.type
_entity_poly.pdbx_seq_one_letter_code
_entity_poly.pdbx_strand_id
1 'polypeptide(L)'
;MDSDGIVWFSERRGGKIGRFDPKTETFKEFQLPGPEPSPYALGIDRNHMIWYASHEQDTIGRLNPNTGGVTEYPFPHSEISMREFFLDSQGRMWYGSPANDRIGYFIPPSVN
;
A
#
# COMPACT_ATOMS: atom_id res chain seq x y z
N MET A 1 -3.95 -0.39 -10.85
CA MET A 1 -3.68 0.71 -11.80
C MET A 1 -4.39 1.94 -11.28
N ASP A 2 -3.76 3.11 -11.33
CA ASP A 2 -4.44 4.36 -10.96
C ASP A 2 -5.25 4.96 -12.12
N SER A 3 -5.89 6.11 -11.89
CA SER A 3 -6.72 6.81 -12.86
C SER A 3 -5.95 7.34 -14.07
N ASP A 4 -4.62 7.48 -13.96
CA ASP A 4 -3.77 7.99 -15.04
C ASP A 4 -3.24 6.86 -15.95
N GLY A 5 -3.52 5.62 -15.57
CA GLY A 5 -3.09 4.40 -16.25
C GLY A 5 -1.77 3.83 -15.74
N ILE A 6 -1.23 4.34 -14.63
CA ILE A 6 0.02 3.84 -14.06
C ILE A 6 -0.25 2.53 -13.33
N VAL A 7 0.57 1.54 -13.63
CA VAL A 7 0.55 0.23 -12.97
C VAL A 7 1.41 0.28 -11.73
N TRP A 8 0.85 -0.06 -10.58
CA TRP A 8 1.54 -0.13 -9.31
C TRP A 8 1.67 -1.60 -8.88
N PHE A 9 2.84 -1.98 -8.38
CA PHE A 9 3.12 -3.36 -7.97
C PHE A 9 4.07 -3.42 -6.78
N SER A 10 3.94 -4.47 -5.98
CA SER A 10 4.76 -4.71 -4.80
C SER A 10 5.94 -5.62 -5.13
N GLU A 11 7.15 -5.22 -4.79
CA GLU A 11 8.34 -6.05 -4.86
C GLU A 11 8.64 -6.63 -3.48
N ARG A 12 7.88 -7.66 -3.05
CA ARG A 12 7.95 -8.18 -1.67
C ARG A 12 9.37 -8.45 -1.19
N ARG A 13 10.18 -9.17 -1.97
CA ARG A 13 11.56 -9.52 -1.59
C ARG A 13 12.55 -8.39 -1.84
N GLY A 14 12.19 -7.43 -2.70
CA GLY A 14 12.99 -6.24 -2.95
C GLY A 14 12.78 -5.15 -1.91
N GLY A 15 11.69 -5.23 -1.14
CA GLY A 15 11.33 -4.22 -0.16
C GLY A 15 10.91 -2.90 -0.78
N LYS A 16 10.33 -2.94 -1.98
CA LYS A 16 10.00 -1.76 -2.78
C LYS A 16 8.55 -1.78 -3.25
N ILE A 17 8.06 -0.60 -3.58
CA ILE A 17 6.91 -0.43 -4.46
C ILE A 17 7.43 0.01 -5.82
N GLY A 18 7.03 -0.69 -6.87
CA GLY A 18 7.30 -0.33 -8.24
C GLY A 18 6.10 0.35 -8.88
N ARG A 19 6.36 1.24 -9.83
CA ARG A 19 5.37 1.72 -10.78
C ARG A 19 5.88 1.59 -12.20
N PHE A 20 4.98 1.29 -13.12
CA PHE A 20 5.21 1.23 -14.56
C PHE A 20 4.23 2.16 -15.26
N ASP A 21 4.76 3.03 -16.12
CA ASP A 21 3.96 3.87 -17.04
C ASP A 21 3.89 3.17 -18.42
N PRO A 22 2.74 2.60 -18.81
CA PRO A 22 2.61 1.92 -20.10
C PRO A 22 2.74 2.85 -21.30
N LYS A 23 2.55 4.17 -21.14
CA LYS A 23 2.64 5.14 -22.26
C LYS A 23 4.08 5.43 -22.63
N THR A 24 4.97 5.46 -21.64
CA THR A 24 6.39 5.77 -21.81
C THR A 24 7.29 4.54 -21.68
N GLU A 25 6.72 3.40 -21.31
CA GLU A 25 7.42 2.15 -21.03
C GLU A 25 8.50 2.30 -19.94
N THR A 26 8.26 3.19 -18.96
CA THR A 26 9.23 3.48 -17.90
C THR A 26 8.84 2.89 -16.56
N PHE A 27 9.85 2.42 -15.83
CA PHE A 27 9.74 1.97 -14.45
C PHE A 27 10.30 3.02 -13.49
N LYS A 28 9.68 3.11 -12.31
CA LYS A 28 10.23 3.81 -11.14
C LYS A 28 9.97 2.98 -9.91
N GLU A 29 10.99 2.82 -9.08
CA GLU A 29 10.92 2.07 -7.83
C GLU A 29 11.04 3.01 -6.63
N PHE A 30 10.40 2.63 -5.52
CA PHE A 30 10.41 3.34 -4.26
C PHE A 30 10.85 2.39 -3.16
N GLN A 31 12.04 2.62 -2.60
CA GLN A 31 12.54 1.87 -1.45
C GLN A 31 11.71 2.21 -0.22
N LEU A 32 11.18 1.19 0.44
CA LEU A 32 10.45 1.35 1.70
C LEU A 32 11.41 1.40 2.89
N PRO A 33 11.04 2.07 3.99
CA PRO A 33 11.84 2.14 5.20
C PRO A 33 11.83 0.81 5.96
N GLY A 34 12.67 0.74 7.00
CA GLY A 34 12.76 -0.43 7.88
C GLY A 34 13.82 -1.45 7.44
N PRO A 35 14.12 -2.43 8.31
CA PRO A 35 15.21 -3.37 8.08
C PRO A 35 14.88 -4.42 7.00
N GLU A 36 13.63 -4.88 6.94
CA GLU A 36 13.18 -5.91 5.99
C GLU A 36 11.74 -5.63 5.49
N PRO A 37 11.52 -4.50 4.79
CA PRO A 37 10.19 -4.18 4.26
C PRO A 37 9.71 -5.27 3.30
N SER A 38 8.44 -5.67 3.44
CA SER A 38 7.87 -6.81 2.72
C SER A 38 6.50 -6.48 2.12
N PRO A 39 6.38 -5.44 1.28
CA PRO A 39 5.08 -4.99 0.77
C PRO A 39 4.39 -6.10 -0.03
N TYR A 40 3.07 -6.21 0.13
CA TYR A 40 2.29 -7.22 -0.57
C TYR A 40 0.92 -6.72 -1.03
N ALA A 41 0.01 -6.40 -0.10
CA ALA A 41 -1.25 -5.79 -0.48
C ALA A 41 -0.99 -4.37 -1.01
N LEU A 42 -1.76 -3.94 -2.01
CA LEU A 42 -1.74 -2.58 -2.54
C LEU A 42 -3.14 -1.99 -2.64
N GLY A 43 -3.24 -0.69 -2.35
CA GLY A 43 -4.44 0.11 -2.50
C GLY A 43 -4.08 1.53 -2.93
N ILE A 44 -5.02 2.22 -3.57
CA ILE A 44 -4.83 3.61 -4.01
C ILE A 44 -5.99 4.41 -3.41
N ASP A 45 -5.68 5.44 -2.64
CA ASP A 45 -6.72 6.30 -2.06
C ASP A 45 -7.16 7.42 -3.03
N ARG A 46 -8.15 8.21 -2.60
CA ARG A 46 -8.70 9.33 -3.39
C ARG A 46 -7.71 10.45 -3.66
N ASN A 47 -6.64 10.51 -2.88
CA ASN A 47 -5.58 11.51 -3.01
C ASN A 47 -4.39 10.94 -3.80
N HIS A 48 -4.58 9.80 -4.48
CA HIS A 48 -3.56 9.11 -5.26
C HIS A 48 -2.36 8.65 -4.43
N MET A 49 -2.53 8.50 -3.11
CA MET A 49 -1.50 7.91 -2.26
C MET A 49 -1.56 6.39 -2.38
N ILE A 50 -0.38 5.77 -2.35
CA ILE A 50 -0.25 4.32 -2.50
C ILE A 50 -0.16 3.70 -1.12
N TRP A 51 -1.11 2.86 -0.80
CA TRP A 51 -1.18 2.13 0.46
C TRP A 51 -0.65 0.72 0.27
N TYR A 52 0.13 0.24 1.23
CA TYR A 52 0.60 -1.14 1.27
C TYR A 52 0.44 -1.76 2.66
N ALA A 53 0.34 -3.08 2.70
CA ALA A 53 0.54 -3.84 3.93
C ALA A 53 1.79 -4.70 3.78
N SER A 54 2.59 -4.73 4.83
CA SER A 54 3.74 -5.61 4.93
C SER A 54 3.25 -7.04 5.18
N HIS A 55 3.82 -8.01 4.45
CA HIS A 55 3.45 -9.41 4.59
C HIS A 55 4.04 -10.03 5.86
N GLU A 56 5.23 -9.59 6.25
CA GLU A 56 6.01 -10.15 7.36
C GLU A 56 6.09 -9.22 8.57
N GLN A 57 5.50 -8.03 8.47
CA GLN A 57 5.45 -7.05 9.55
C GLN A 57 4.01 -6.59 9.76
N ASP A 58 3.65 -6.35 11.01
CA ASP A 58 2.33 -5.87 11.43
C ASP A 58 2.15 -4.38 11.12
N THR A 59 2.27 -3.98 9.86
CA THR A 59 2.33 -2.56 9.45
C THR A 59 1.57 -2.31 8.14
N ILE A 60 0.78 -1.23 8.12
CA ILE A 60 0.31 -0.57 6.90
C ILE A 60 1.18 0.65 6.63
N GLY A 61 1.61 0.85 5.39
CA GLY A 61 2.31 2.07 5.00
C GLY A 61 1.58 2.86 3.91
N ARG A 62 1.84 4.17 3.89
CA ARG A 62 1.36 5.12 2.89
C ARG A 62 2.53 5.79 2.20
N LEU A 63 2.68 5.54 0.91
CA LEU A 63 3.66 6.14 0.02
C LEU A 63 3.05 7.33 -0.72
N ASN A 64 3.73 8.48 -0.68
CA ASN A 64 3.48 9.61 -1.57
C ASN A 64 4.24 9.41 -2.90
N PRO A 65 3.56 9.23 -4.05
CA PRO A 65 4.22 8.94 -5.31
C PRO A 65 5.04 10.12 -5.89
N ASN A 66 4.75 11.34 -5.43
CA ASN A 66 5.41 12.57 -5.90
C ASN A 66 6.72 12.79 -5.17
N THR A 67 6.77 12.55 -3.87
CA THR A 67 7.96 12.80 -3.04
C THR A 67 8.76 11.53 -2.72
N GLY A 68 8.14 10.36 -2.84
CA GLY A 68 8.70 9.10 -2.34
C GLY A 68 8.63 8.95 -0.81
N GLY A 69 8.04 9.91 -0.10
CA GLY A 69 7.91 9.85 1.35
C GLY A 69 6.94 8.77 1.81
N VAL A 70 7.31 8.04 2.86
CA VAL A 70 6.52 6.95 3.43
C VAL A 70 6.13 7.28 4.88
N THR A 71 4.88 7.02 5.23
CA THR A 71 4.40 7.01 6.62
C THR A 71 3.92 5.61 6.96
N GLU A 72 4.43 5.02 8.03
CA GLU A 72 4.05 3.69 8.50
C GLU A 72 3.15 3.74 9.74
N TYR A 73 2.18 2.85 9.77
CA TYR A 73 1.15 2.70 10.80
C TYR A 73 1.21 1.26 11.32
N PRO A 74 1.85 1.03 12.48
CA PRO A 74 1.92 -0.30 13.07
C PRO A 74 0.55 -0.71 13.64
N PHE A 75 0.22 -1.99 13.53
CA PHE A 75 -0.92 -2.58 14.21
C PHE A 75 -0.58 -2.88 15.68
N PRO A 76 -1.57 -2.79 16.59
CA PRO A 76 -1.38 -3.13 18.00
C PRO A 76 -1.37 -4.65 18.26
N HIS A 77 -1.64 -5.47 17.25
CA HIS A 77 -1.71 -6.92 17.30
C HIS A 77 -1.20 -7.50 15.97
N SER A 78 -1.00 -8.82 15.93
CA SER A 78 -0.56 -9.46 14.69
C SER A 78 -1.60 -9.26 13.59
N GLU A 79 -1.13 -8.79 12.45
CA GLU A 79 -1.89 -8.47 11.26
C GLU A 79 -0.98 -8.64 10.04
N ILE A 80 -0.70 -9.91 9.75
CA ILE A 80 0.18 -10.34 8.65
C ILE A 80 -0.62 -10.96 7.51
N SER A 81 0.06 -11.12 6.36
CA SER A 81 -0.49 -11.83 5.19
C SER A 81 -1.74 -11.20 4.56
N MET A 82 -2.02 -9.92 4.84
CA MET A 82 -3.00 -9.15 4.09
C MET A 82 -2.67 -9.19 2.59
N ARG A 83 -3.69 -9.44 1.75
CA ARG A 83 -3.48 -9.66 0.32
C ARG A 83 -3.96 -8.52 -0.56
N GLU A 84 -5.01 -7.83 -0.16
CA GLU A 84 -5.67 -6.83 -0.99
C GLU A 84 -6.25 -5.70 -0.16
N PHE A 85 -6.33 -4.53 -0.79
CA PHE A 85 -7.09 -3.38 -0.31
C PHE A 85 -8.18 -3.01 -1.32
N PHE A 86 -9.34 -2.62 -0.81
CA PHE A 86 -10.47 -2.15 -1.60
C PHE A 86 -10.96 -0.79 -1.09
N LEU A 87 -10.84 0.25 -1.92
CA LEU A 87 -11.37 1.57 -1.60
C LEU A 87 -12.85 1.64 -2.01
N ASP A 88 -13.72 2.06 -1.08
CA ASP A 88 -15.14 2.23 -1.37
C ASP A 88 -15.56 3.68 -1.71
N SER A 89 -16.83 3.84 -2.10
CA SER A 89 -17.44 5.13 -2.43
C SER A 89 -17.64 6.07 -1.23
N GLN A 90 -17.33 5.65 0.00
CA GLN A 90 -17.28 6.49 1.19
C GLN A 90 -15.85 6.86 1.59
N GLY A 91 -14.84 6.30 0.91
CA GLY A 91 -13.44 6.57 1.19
C GLY A 91 -12.85 5.64 2.26
N ARG A 92 -13.52 4.54 2.59
CA ARG A 92 -12.97 3.51 3.48
C ARG A 92 -12.11 2.56 2.67
N MET A 93 -10.92 2.26 3.19
CA MET A 93 -10.03 1.24 2.64
C MET A 93 -10.26 -0.07 3.39
N TRP A 94 -10.97 -1.00 2.74
CA TRP A 94 -11.30 -2.31 3.26
C TRP A 94 -10.15 -3.29 3.05
N TYR A 95 -10.00 -4.23 3.97
CA TYR A 95 -9.06 -5.33 3.89
C TYR A 95 -9.60 -6.58 4.58
N GLY A 96 -9.15 -7.73 4.10
CA GLY A 96 -9.26 -8.99 4.84
C GLY A 96 -8.11 -9.11 5.84
N SER A 97 -8.40 -9.67 7.02
CA SER A 97 -7.42 -10.01 8.06
C SER A 97 -7.36 -11.53 8.21
N PRO A 98 -6.54 -12.22 7.39
CA PRO A 98 -6.47 -13.69 7.43
C PRO A 98 -5.96 -14.23 8.76
N ALA A 99 -5.06 -13.49 9.43
CA ALA A 99 -4.51 -13.90 10.71
C ALA A 99 -5.55 -13.93 11.84
N ASN A 100 -6.66 -13.20 11.69
CA ASN A 100 -7.65 -12.99 12.75
C ASN A 100 -9.09 -13.40 12.38
N ASP A 101 -9.29 -14.04 11.21
CA ASP A 101 -10.61 -14.43 10.69
C ASP A 101 -11.62 -13.27 10.63
N ARG A 102 -11.16 -12.09 10.19
CA ARG A 102 -11.94 -10.85 10.20
C ARG A 102 -11.84 -10.07 8.89
N ILE A 103 -12.77 -9.13 8.74
CA ILE A 103 -12.66 -8.03 7.79
C ILE A 103 -12.51 -6.72 8.57
N GLY A 104 -11.73 -5.81 8.04
CA GLY A 104 -11.51 -4.49 8.62
C GLY A 104 -11.58 -3.40 7.56
N TYR A 105 -11.68 -2.16 8.01
CA TYR A 105 -11.39 -1.01 7.16
C TYR A 105 -10.68 0.07 7.97
N PHE A 106 -9.97 0.94 7.27
CA PHE A 106 -9.49 2.21 7.82
C PHE A 106 -9.91 3.37 6.90
N ILE A 107 -9.83 4.59 7.40
CA ILE A 107 -10.10 5.79 6.61
C ILE A 107 -8.74 6.44 6.32
N PRO A 108 -8.29 6.47 5.06
CA PRO A 108 -7.10 7.23 4.66
C PRO A 108 -7.24 8.69 5.13
N PRO A 109 -6.19 9.29 5.71
CA PRO A 109 -6.25 10.67 6.15
C PRO A 109 -6.51 11.60 4.97
N SER A 110 -7.39 12.57 5.16
CA SER A 110 -7.50 13.72 4.27
C SER A 110 -6.15 14.43 4.19
N VAL A 111 -5.75 14.87 3.00
CA VAL A 111 -4.68 15.87 2.88
C VAL A 111 -5.33 17.22 3.16
N ASN A 112 -4.80 17.99 4.11
CA ASN A 112 -5.21 19.39 4.31
C ASN A 112 -4.79 20.25 3.12
#